data_AF-G4RM84-F1
#
_entry.id   AF-G4RM84-F1
#
_cell.length_a   1.000
_cell.length_b   1.000
_cell.length_c   1.000
_cell.angle_alpha   90.00
_cell.angle_beta   90.00
_cell.angle_gamma   90.00
#
_symmetry.space_group_name_H-M   'P 1'
#
loop_
_entity.id
_entity.type
_entity.pdbx_description
1 polymer ?
#
loop_
_entity_poly.entity_id
_entity_poly.type
_entity_poly.pdbx_seq_one_letter_code
_entity_poly.pdbx_strand_id
1 'polypeptide(L)'
;MTRGEEIYEVGVKLIEETLPRYDRVAKAWEILTSDEEIEAYLHMANVFTVNRLHYNDHGPVHSRIVAGSAMAIYSILYRRGFQPSIIRDGVGDLEDSLIVTLVGAYLHDIGNSVHRTHHPLYSAYIADKVVMKILEPIYGLTKKAFMLKQEIMHVTFCHDEAYNCLTFEGAVAKIADGTDMAEGRARMPYEIGKNDIHALSALAIRKVYLGPGDNKPLVIYVHMDSETGIFQVDEVLGKKIATSGLAPFVEVKTFVQGRPWVVRTFETTHVIRGLNQV
;
A
#
# COMPACT_ATOMS: atom_id res chain seq x y z
N MET A 1 20.68 4.67 22.99
CA MET A 1 19.52 3.85 23.41
C MET A 1 18.85 3.34 22.15
N THR A 2 19.10 2.08 21.80
CA THR A 2 18.43 1.37 20.71
C THR A 2 16.94 1.27 21.08
N ARG A 3 16.09 2.11 20.47
CA ARG A 3 14.65 1.88 20.50
C ARG A 3 14.44 0.47 19.94
N GLY A 4 13.72 -0.37 20.67
CA GLY A 4 13.30 -1.68 20.17
C GLY A 4 12.70 -1.48 18.77
N GLU A 5 13.06 -2.35 17.85
CA GLU A 5 12.57 -2.29 16.49
C GLU A 5 11.03 -2.38 16.51
N GLU A 6 10.36 -1.31 16.08
CA GLU A 6 8.91 -1.17 16.14
C GLU A 6 8.25 -2.17 15.18
N ILE A 7 7.38 -3.02 15.72
CA ILE A 7 6.48 -3.88 14.96
C ILE A 7 5.13 -3.15 14.90
N TYR A 8 4.57 -3.02 13.70
CA TYR A 8 3.32 -2.31 13.45
C TYR A 8 2.20 -3.30 13.14
N GLU A 9 1.05 -3.18 13.80
CA GLU A 9 -0.16 -3.95 13.43
C GLU A 9 -0.85 -3.25 12.26
N VAL A 10 -1.09 -3.97 11.17
CA VAL A 10 -1.82 -3.44 10.01
C VAL A 10 -3.28 -3.20 10.41
N GLY A 11 -3.76 -1.97 10.22
CA GLY A 11 -5.14 -1.61 10.54
C GLY A 11 -5.44 -0.12 10.39
N VAL A 12 -6.70 0.26 10.59
CA VAL A 12 -7.23 1.61 10.30
C VAL A 12 -6.54 2.72 11.08
N LYS A 13 -6.08 2.39 12.30
CA LYS A 13 -5.39 3.34 13.19
C LYS A 13 -3.89 3.47 12.89
N LEU A 14 -3.32 2.58 12.08
CA LEU A 14 -1.88 2.55 11.85
C LEU A 14 -1.36 3.90 11.33
N ILE A 15 -2.12 4.56 10.46
CA ILE A 15 -1.73 5.87 9.93
C ILE A 15 -1.58 6.94 11.03
N GLU A 16 -2.33 6.86 12.14
CA GLU A 16 -2.19 7.80 13.26
C GLU A 16 -0.85 7.60 14.00
N GLU A 17 -0.31 6.39 13.98
CA GLU A 17 0.97 6.02 14.58
C GLU A 17 2.15 6.33 13.65
N THR A 18 1.95 6.18 12.34
CA THR A 18 3.03 6.20 11.34
C THR A 18 3.10 7.47 10.51
N LEU A 19 2.12 8.37 10.58
CA LEU A 19 2.13 9.60 9.78
C LEU A 19 3.40 10.43 10.11
N PRO A 20 4.26 10.69 9.12
CA PRO A 20 5.49 11.45 9.35
C PRO A 20 5.21 12.87 9.85
N ARG A 21 6.01 13.34 10.80
CA ARG A 21 5.88 14.69 11.39
C ARG A 21 6.58 15.75 10.55
N TYR A 22 6.00 16.03 9.38
CA TYR A 22 6.45 17.06 8.45
C TYR A 22 5.26 17.93 8.03
N ASP A 23 5.46 19.24 7.90
CA ASP A 23 4.37 20.20 7.68
C ASP A 23 3.64 19.95 6.35
N ARG A 24 4.36 19.67 5.26
CA ARG A 24 3.76 19.41 3.96
C ARG A 24 3.06 18.05 3.92
N VAL A 25 3.61 17.05 4.61
CA VAL A 25 2.96 15.72 4.76
C VAL A 25 1.65 15.86 5.54
N ALA A 26 1.65 16.60 6.65
CA ALA A 26 0.46 16.86 7.44
C ALA A 26 -0.60 17.61 6.61
N LYS A 27 -0.18 18.59 5.80
CA LYS A 27 -1.09 19.32 4.91
C LYS A 27 -1.67 18.43 3.81
N ALA A 28 -0.85 17.54 3.21
CA ALA A 28 -1.33 16.58 2.23
C ALA A 28 -2.36 15.62 2.84
N TRP A 29 -2.10 15.13 4.05
CA TRP A 29 -3.02 14.25 4.78
C TRP A 29 -4.35 14.93 5.14
N GLU A 30 -4.30 16.20 5.58
CA GLU A 30 -5.50 17.01 5.84
C GLU A 30 -6.38 17.05 4.59
N ILE A 31 -5.83 17.44 3.44
CA ILE A 31 -6.57 17.55 2.18
C ILE A 31 -7.14 16.19 1.74
N LEU A 32 -6.33 15.13 1.79
CA LEU A 32 -6.75 13.76 1.44
C LEU A 32 -7.96 13.27 2.24
N THR A 33 -8.08 13.71 3.49
CA THR A 33 -9.09 13.22 4.43
C THR A 33 -10.26 14.18 4.64
N SER A 34 -10.23 15.36 4.02
CA SER A 34 -11.30 16.36 4.13
C SER A 34 -11.87 16.86 2.79
N ASP A 35 -11.27 16.52 1.64
CA ASP A 35 -11.81 16.91 0.33
C ASP A 35 -13.02 16.04 -0.06
N GLU A 36 -14.16 16.69 -0.31
CA GLU A 36 -15.42 16.02 -0.62
C GLU A 36 -15.38 15.22 -1.93
N GLU A 37 -14.58 15.64 -2.93
CA GLU A 37 -14.46 14.91 -4.20
C GLU A 37 -13.68 13.61 -4.00
N ILE A 38 -12.59 13.66 -3.23
CA ILE A 38 -11.82 12.46 -2.86
C ILE A 38 -12.69 11.48 -2.08
N GLU A 39 -13.41 11.97 -1.06
CA GLU A 39 -14.33 11.14 -0.28
C GLU A 39 -15.41 10.53 -1.18
N ALA A 40 -16.06 11.31 -2.02
CA ALA A 40 -17.09 10.82 -2.94
C ALA A 40 -16.56 9.73 -3.88
N TYR A 41 -15.36 9.88 -4.44
CA TYR A 41 -14.78 8.87 -5.33
C TYR A 41 -14.42 7.58 -4.58
N LEU A 42 -13.85 7.66 -3.38
CA LEU A 42 -13.59 6.46 -2.56
C LEU A 42 -14.89 5.77 -2.13
N HIS A 43 -15.94 6.53 -1.82
CA HIS A 43 -17.27 5.97 -1.58
C HIS A 43 -17.82 5.26 -2.83
N MET A 44 -17.67 5.88 -4.00
CA MET A 44 -18.10 5.27 -5.26
C MET A 44 -17.29 4.02 -5.61
N ALA A 45 -16.01 3.94 -5.25
CA ALA A 45 -15.22 2.72 -5.40
C ALA A 45 -15.90 1.54 -4.69
N ASN A 46 -16.35 1.71 -3.44
CA ASN A 46 -17.13 0.70 -2.73
C ASN A 46 -18.49 0.38 -3.35
N VAL A 47 -19.18 1.39 -3.91
CA VAL A 47 -20.43 1.12 -4.62
C VAL A 47 -20.20 0.17 -5.79
N PHE A 48 -19.12 0.35 -6.54
CA PHE A 48 -18.78 -0.56 -7.64
C PHE A 48 -18.26 -1.91 -7.17
N THR A 49 -17.34 -1.95 -6.20
CA THR A 49 -16.70 -3.22 -5.80
C THR A 49 -17.57 -4.02 -4.85
N VAL A 50 -18.09 -3.42 -3.78
CA VAL A 50 -18.86 -4.13 -2.75
C VAL A 50 -20.31 -4.30 -3.19
N ASN A 51 -21.00 -3.20 -3.52
CA ASN A 51 -22.44 -3.27 -3.73
C ASN A 51 -22.83 -3.93 -5.06
N ARG A 52 -22.05 -3.69 -6.13
CA ARG A 52 -22.35 -4.23 -7.47
C ARG A 52 -21.66 -5.54 -7.78
N LEU A 53 -20.45 -5.77 -7.26
CA LEU A 53 -19.63 -6.95 -7.60
C LEU A 53 -19.41 -7.92 -6.42
N HIS A 54 -19.84 -7.54 -5.21
CA HIS A 54 -19.67 -8.35 -4.00
C HIS A 54 -18.20 -8.71 -3.72
N TYR A 55 -17.30 -7.76 -3.96
CA TYR A 55 -15.89 -7.83 -3.60
C TYR A 55 -15.65 -7.17 -2.24
N ASN A 56 -14.42 -7.28 -1.72
CA ASN A 56 -14.02 -6.62 -0.48
C ASN A 56 -14.06 -5.09 -0.63
N ASP A 57 -14.02 -4.38 0.50
CA ASP A 57 -13.94 -2.91 0.54
C ASP A 57 -12.71 -2.41 -0.23
N HIS A 58 -12.89 -1.38 -1.03
CA HIS A 58 -11.85 -0.64 -1.76
C HIS A 58 -12.08 0.87 -1.58
N GLY A 59 -12.65 1.27 -0.45
CA GLY A 59 -13.11 2.63 -0.17
C GLY A 59 -12.21 3.36 0.82
N PRO A 60 -12.78 4.30 1.61
CA PRO A 60 -11.99 5.11 2.54
C PRO A 60 -11.26 4.29 3.61
N VAL A 61 -11.86 3.19 4.08
CA VAL A 61 -11.26 2.34 5.12
C VAL A 61 -10.01 1.65 4.57
N HIS A 62 -10.12 0.98 3.42
CA HIS A 62 -8.98 0.42 2.69
C HIS A 62 -7.87 1.46 2.47
N SER A 63 -8.22 2.62 1.92
CA SER A 63 -7.27 3.69 1.59
C SER A 63 -6.44 4.14 2.81
N ARG A 64 -7.07 4.23 3.99
CA ARG A 64 -6.38 4.57 5.25
C ARG A 64 -5.44 3.47 5.72
N ILE A 65 -5.84 2.20 5.61
CA ILE A 65 -5.01 1.05 6.00
C ILE A 65 -3.76 0.96 5.12
N VAL A 66 -3.94 1.11 3.81
CA VAL A 66 -2.85 1.06 2.83
C VAL A 66 -1.90 2.24 3.02
N ALA A 67 -2.41 3.45 3.25
CA ALA A 67 -1.59 4.61 3.59
C ALA A 67 -0.75 4.40 4.86
N GLY A 68 -1.35 3.90 5.95
CA GLY A 68 -0.62 3.61 7.19
C GLY A 68 0.47 2.54 6.99
N SER A 69 0.12 1.46 6.30
CA SER A 69 1.06 0.37 5.99
C SER A 69 2.20 0.83 5.11
N ALA A 70 1.94 1.71 4.14
CA ALA A 70 2.95 2.31 3.28
C ALA A 70 3.92 3.17 4.10
N MET A 71 3.44 3.99 5.03
CA MET A 71 4.31 4.80 5.91
C MET A 71 5.14 3.93 6.85
N ALA A 72 4.58 2.84 7.38
CA ALA A 72 5.32 1.86 8.19
C ALA A 72 6.46 1.21 7.38
N ILE A 73 6.14 0.66 6.19
CA ILE A 73 7.11 0.01 5.31
C ILE A 73 8.19 1.01 4.87
N TYR A 74 7.80 2.23 4.48
CA TYR A 74 8.74 3.29 4.13
C TYR A 74 9.72 3.54 5.27
N SER A 75 9.22 3.74 6.49
CA SER A 75 10.03 4.00 7.68
C SER A 75 11.02 2.86 7.97
N ILE A 76 10.55 1.61 7.89
CA ILE A 76 11.40 0.42 8.10
C ILE A 76 12.53 0.39 7.08
N LEU A 77 12.21 0.46 5.79
CA LEU A 77 13.20 0.36 4.71
C LEU A 77 14.15 1.56 4.69
N TYR A 78 13.65 2.77 4.87
CA TYR A 78 14.47 3.98 4.93
C TYR A 78 15.50 3.91 6.08
N ARG A 79 15.10 3.44 7.27
CA ARG A 79 16.02 3.22 8.40
C ARG A 79 17.06 2.12 8.13
N ARG A 80 16.79 1.21 7.19
CA ARG A 80 17.72 0.17 6.71
C ARG A 80 18.55 0.63 5.51
N GLY A 81 18.63 1.93 5.26
CA GLY A 81 19.53 2.55 4.27
C GLY A 81 18.97 2.61 2.86
N PHE A 82 17.70 2.27 2.63
CA PHE A 82 17.11 2.37 1.29
C PHE A 82 16.92 3.84 0.90
N GLN A 83 17.51 4.22 -0.24
CA GLN A 83 17.33 5.56 -0.80
C GLN A 83 16.04 5.64 -1.64
N PRO A 84 15.11 6.58 -1.34
CA PRO A 84 13.91 6.79 -2.14
C PRO A 84 14.22 7.28 -3.55
N SER A 85 13.42 6.88 -4.56
CA SER A 85 13.68 7.24 -5.96
C SER A 85 13.57 8.73 -6.18
N ILE A 86 12.64 9.42 -5.51
CA ILE A 86 12.46 10.87 -5.61
C ILE A 86 13.75 11.63 -5.26
N ILE A 87 14.47 11.17 -4.25
CA ILE A 87 15.77 11.76 -3.84
C ILE A 87 16.85 11.37 -4.84
N ARG A 88 16.96 10.06 -5.15
CA ARG A 88 17.99 9.51 -6.04
C ARG A 88 17.99 10.19 -7.41
N ASP A 89 16.80 10.42 -7.97
CA ASP A 89 16.62 10.95 -9.32
C ASP A 89 16.61 12.49 -9.35
N GLY A 90 16.79 13.15 -8.19
CA GLY A 90 16.81 14.61 -8.08
C GLY A 90 15.45 15.26 -8.36
N VAL A 91 14.35 14.51 -8.22
CA VAL A 91 12.97 15.00 -8.40
C VAL A 91 12.55 15.86 -7.21
N GLY A 92 12.96 15.48 -6.01
CA GLY A 92 12.57 16.15 -4.77
C GLY A 92 13.42 15.74 -3.57
N ASP A 93 12.98 16.16 -2.39
CA ASP A 93 13.57 15.81 -1.10
C ASP A 93 12.84 14.65 -0.42
N LEU A 94 13.21 14.36 0.84
CA LEU A 94 12.60 13.30 1.63
C LEU A 94 11.11 13.53 1.89
N GLU A 95 10.71 14.77 2.16
CA GLU A 95 9.32 15.11 2.43
C GLU A 95 8.48 14.98 1.15
N ASP A 96 9.05 15.37 0.00
CA ASP A 96 8.47 15.14 -1.33
C ASP A 96 8.24 13.63 -1.58
N SER A 97 9.20 12.77 -1.23
CA SER A 97 9.08 11.31 -1.34
C SER A 97 8.00 10.70 -0.45
N LEU A 98 7.90 11.19 0.79
CA LEU A 98 6.85 10.77 1.73
C LEU A 98 5.46 11.18 1.23
N ILE A 99 5.32 12.39 0.65
CA ILE A 99 4.07 12.84 0.04
C ILE A 99 3.69 11.97 -1.16
N VAL A 100 4.64 11.66 -2.04
CA VAL A 100 4.40 10.77 -3.19
C VAL A 100 3.90 9.40 -2.72
N THR A 101 4.57 8.81 -1.72
CA THR A 101 4.18 7.51 -1.16
C THR A 101 2.80 7.58 -0.49
N LEU A 102 2.55 8.59 0.34
CA LEU A 102 1.29 8.75 1.10
C LEU A 102 0.10 8.97 0.16
N VAL A 103 0.20 9.96 -0.73
CA VAL A 103 -0.88 10.32 -1.65
C VAL A 103 -1.13 9.19 -2.64
N GLY A 104 -0.06 8.60 -3.19
CA GLY A 104 -0.17 7.46 -4.10
C GLY A 104 -0.83 6.25 -3.44
N ALA A 105 -0.42 5.89 -2.22
CA ALA A 105 -1.01 4.79 -1.46
C ALA A 105 -2.48 5.04 -1.10
N TYR A 106 -2.85 6.26 -0.73
CA TYR A 106 -4.23 6.58 -0.37
C TYR A 106 -5.17 6.61 -1.59
N LEU A 107 -4.68 7.02 -2.76
CA LEU A 107 -5.48 7.14 -3.99
C LEU A 107 -5.34 5.95 -4.94
N HIS A 108 -4.57 4.91 -4.59
CA HIS A 108 -4.16 3.87 -5.54
C HIS A 108 -5.35 3.17 -6.23
N ASP A 109 -6.45 3.00 -5.51
CA ASP A 109 -7.63 2.25 -5.93
C ASP A 109 -8.80 3.14 -6.40
N ILE A 110 -8.60 4.45 -6.49
CA ILE A 110 -9.68 5.43 -6.78
C ILE A 110 -10.38 5.17 -8.12
N GLY A 111 -9.72 4.50 -9.07
CA GLY A 111 -10.26 4.10 -10.37
C GLY A 111 -11.41 3.11 -10.29
N ASN A 112 -11.55 2.37 -9.18
CA ASN A 112 -12.73 1.53 -8.94
C ASN A 112 -14.03 2.35 -8.87
N SER A 113 -13.95 3.67 -8.63
CA SER A 113 -15.11 4.59 -8.71
C SER A 113 -15.72 4.69 -10.11
N VAL A 114 -15.00 4.21 -11.13
CA VAL A 114 -15.45 4.15 -12.52
C VAL A 114 -15.73 2.71 -12.94
N HIS A 115 -14.76 1.81 -12.75
CA HIS A 115 -14.91 0.39 -13.10
C HIS A 115 -13.78 -0.46 -12.49
N ARG A 116 -14.04 -1.76 -12.25
CA ARG A 116 -13.05 -2.69 -11.71
C ARG A 116 -11.99 -3.12 -12.74
N THR A 117 -12.42 -3.50 -13.93
CA THR A 117 -11.52 -3.80 -15.05
C THR A 117 -10.73 -2.54 -15.43
N HIS A 118 -9.42 -2.65 -15.61
CA HIS A 118 -8.52 -1.53 -15.88
C HIS A 118 -8.53 -0.43 -14.81
N HIS A 119 -8.98 -0.72 -13.58
CA HIS A 119 -8.95 0.27 -12.48
C HIS A 119 -7.58 0.94 -12.26
N PRO A 120 -6.40 0.35 -12.55
CA PRO A 120 -5.15 1.08 -12.38
C PRO A 120 -4.99 2.21 -13.41
N LEU A 121 -5.47 2.02 -14.64
CA LEU A 121 -5.51 3.08 -15.67
C LEU A 121 -6.50 4.19 -15.27
N TYR A 122 -7.68 3.81 -14.78
CA TYR A 122 -8.66 4.80 -14.29
C TYR A 122 -8.15 5.54 -13.04
N SER A 123 -7.41 4.86 -12.16
CA SER A 123 -6.82 5.48 -10.97
C SER A 123 -5.81 6.55 -11.36
N ALA A 124 -4.91 6.25 -12.30
CA ALA A 124 -3.98 7.24 -12.83
C ALA A 124 -4.70 8.41 -13.53
N TYR A 125 -5.74 8.12 -14.32
CA TYR A 125 -6.53 9.13 -15.02
C TYR A 125 -7.24 10.09 -14.08
N ILE A 126 -7.89 9.58 -13.03
CA ILE A 126 -8.57 10.41 -12.02
C ILE A 126 -7.53 11.17 -11.17
N ALA A 127 -6.43 10.50 -10.79
CA ALA A 127 -5.36 11.09 -10.01
C ALA A 127 -4.76 12.34 -10.68
N ASP A 128 -4.69 12.41 -12.01
CA ASP A 128 -4.17 13.58 -12.74
C ASP A 128 -4.82 14.91 -12.29
N LYS A 129 -6.14 14.89 -12.04
CA LYS A 129 -6.86 16.06 -11.53
C LYS A 129 -6.79 16.16 -10.01
N VAL A 130 -7.10 15.07 -9.31
CA VAL A 130 -7.23 15.05 -7.85
C VAL A 130 -5.92 15.44 -7.16
N VAL A 131 -4.78 14.96 -7.67
CA VAL A 131 -3.48 15.20 -7.06
C VAL A 131 -3.09 16.68 -7.08
N MET A 132 -3.51 17.45 -8.09
CA MET A 132 -3.21 18.88 -8.12
C MET A 132 -3.95 19.65 -7.02
N LYS A 133 -5.12 19.19 -6.55
CA LYS A 133 -5.79 19.78 -5.38
C LYS A 133 -4.95 19.69 -4.10
N ILE A 134 -4.07 18.69 -4.04
CA ILE A 134 -3.20 18.43 -2.90
C ILE A 134 -1.87 19.16 -3.07
N LEU A 135 -1.26 19.06 -4.26
CA LEU A 135 0.07 19.61 -4.50
C LEU A 135 0.07 21.12 -4.70
N GLU A 136 -0.95 21.71 -5.31
CA GLU A 136 -0.99 23.15 -5.56
C GLU A 136 -0.97 23.98 -4.26
N PRO A 137 -1.75 23.67 -3.21
CA PRO A 137 -1.66 24.38 -1.93
C PRO A 137 -0.29 24.25 -1.24
N ILE A 138 0.48 23.20 -1.54
CA ILE A 138 1.77 22.92 -0.90
C ILE A 138 2.93 23.55 -1.69
N TYR A 139 2.89 23.46 -3.02
CA TYR A 139 4.00 23.77 -3.92
C TYR A 139 3.70 24.87 -4.94
N GLY A 140 2.46 25.34 -5.01
CA GLY A 140 1.95 26.14 -6.12
C GLY A 140 1.92 25.39 -7.45
N LEU A 141 1.50 26.08 -8.52
CA LEU A 141 1.57 25.59 -9.90
C LEU A 141 3.00 25.67 -10.45
N THR A 142 3.89 24.86 -9.88
CA THR A 142 5.32 24.86 -10.20
C THR A 142 5.73 23.61 -10.97
N LYS A 143 6.89 23.67 -11.65
CA LYS A 143 7.52 22.49 -12.29
C LYS A 143 7.63 21.30 -11.32
N LYS A 144 8.00 21.57 -10.06
CA LYS A 144 8.10 20.53 -9.02
C LYS A 144 6.75 19.85 -8.78
N ALA A 145 5.67 20.62 -8.60
CA ALA A 145 4.33 20.05 -8.41
C ALA A 145 3.92 19.12 -9.55
N PHE A 146 4.19 19.51 -10.81
CA PHE A 146 3.90 18.67 -11.97
C PHE A 146 4.75 17.41 -12.04
N MET A 147 6.02 17.46 -11.62
CA MET A 147 6.88 16.28 -11.53
C MET A 147 6.39 15.31 -10.45
N LEU A 148 6.10 15.81 -9.24
CA LEU A 148 5.56 14.99 -8.15
C LEU A 148 4.19 14.39 -8.50
N LYS A 149 3.37 15.10 -9.28
CA LYS A 149 2.12 14.54 -9.82
C LYS A 149 2.38 13.28 -10.65
N GLN A 150 3.35 13.31 -11.56
CA GLN A 150 3.66 12.14 -12.40
C GLN A 150 4.12 10.95 -11.57
N GLU A 151 4.89 11.22 -10.50
CA GLU A 151 5.34 10.19 -9.56
C GLU A 151 4.16 9.56 -8.80
N ILE A 152 3.21 10.38 -8.32
CA ILE A 152 1.98 9.87 -7.69
C ILE A 152 1.12 9.08 -8.67
N MET A 153 0.95 9.56 -9.91
CA MET A 153 0.21 8.83 -10.94
C MET A 153 0.87 7.49 -11.28
N HIS A 154 2.22 7.42 -11.25
CA HIS A 154 2.94 6.17 -11.40
C HIS A 154 2.63 5.22 -10.22
N VAL A 155 2.64 5.70 -8.98
CA VAL A 155 2.25 4.90 -7.80
C VAL A 155 0.82 4.36 -7.94
N THR A 156 -0.15 5.20 -8.30
CA THR A 156 -1.55 4.76 -8.47
C THR A 156 -1.75 3.84 -9.67
N PHE A 157 -0.94 3.96 -10.73
CA PHE A 157 -1.00 3.04 -11.87
C PHE A 157 -0.40 1.66 -11.56
N CYS A 158 0.77 1.65 -10.92
CA CYS A 158 1.56 0.42 -10.80
C CYS A 158 1.23 -0.42 -9.56
N HIS A 159 0.21 -0.07 -8.76
CA HIS A 159 -0.14 -0.81 -7.53
C HIS A 159 -0.65 -2.24 -7.80
N ASP A 160 -1.28 -2.47 -8.95
CA ASP A 160 -1.80 -3.77 -9.37
C ASP A 160 -0.67 -4.71 -9.80
N GLU A 161 -0.81 -6.00 -9.53
CA GLU A 161 0.18 -7.02 -9.84
C GLU A 161 0.45 -7.20 -11.34
N ALA A 162 -0.41 -6.71 -12.23
CA ALA A 162 -0.18 -6.77 -13.67
C ALA A 162 0.95 -5.85 -14.15
N TYR A 163 1.38 -4.88 -13.34
CA TYR A 163 2.36 -3.87 -13.72
C TYR A 163 3.58 -3.89 -12.79
N ASN A 164 4.77 -3.60 -13.31
CA ASN A 164 5.97 -3.50 -12.47
C ASN A 164 6.12 -2.08 -11.89
N CYS A 165 6.51 -1.98 -10.62
CA CYS A 165 6.80 -0.68 -9.98
C CYS A 165 8.19 -0.17 -10.37
N LEU A 166 8.30 1.06 -10.87
CA LEU A 166 9.59 1.65 -11.28
C LEU A 166 10.28 2.47 -10.18
N THR A 167 9.59 2.71 -9.06
CA THR A 167 10.05 3.60 -7.99
C THR A 167 9.93 2.93 -6.63
N PHE A 168 10.80 3.35 -5.70
CA PHE A 168 10.75 2.90 -4.31
C PHE A 168 9.36 3.18 -3.70
N GLU A 169 8.85 4.39 -3.91
CA GLU A 169 7.56 4.88 -3.42
C GLU A 169 6.40 4.00 -3.91
N GLY A 170 6.41 3.65 -5.21
CA GLY A 170 5.42 2.75 -5.81
C GLY A 170 5.53 1.32 -5.29
N ALA A 171 6.76 0.82 -5.12
CA ALA A 171 7.02 -0.51 -4.59
C ALA A 171 6.51 -0.65 -3.14
N VAL A 172 6.77 0.37 -2.32
CA VAL A 172 6.29 0.46 -0.93
C VAL A 172 4.76 0.45 -0.89
N ALA A 173 4.10 1.32 -1.68
CA ALA A 173 2.63 1.39 -1.72
C ALA A 173 2.00 0.08 -2.22
N LYS A 174 2.59 -0.58 -3.23
CA LYS A 174 2.14 -1.87 -3.73
C LYS A 174 2.20 -2.98 -2.66
N ILE A 175 3.30 -3.06 -1.92
CA ILE A 175 3.43 -4.07 -0.85
C ILE A 175 2.44 -3.75 0.27
N ALA A 176 2.27 -2.48 0.61
CA ALA A 176 1.30 -2.02 1.60
C ALA A 176 -0.13 -2.44 1.24
N ASP A 177 -0.56 -2.27 -0.01
CA ASP A 177 -1.86 -2.72 -0.51
C ASP A 177 -2.06 -4.23 -0.28
N GLY A 178 -1.05 -5.04 -0.63
CA GLY A 178 -1.08 -6.48 -0.39
C GLY A 178 -1.18 -6.91 1.07
N THR A 179 -0.90 -6.04 2.04
CA THR A 179 -0.95 -6.38 3.47
C THR A 179 -2.34 -6.28 4.09
N ASP A 180 -3.28 -5.61 3.41
CA ASP A 180 -4.66 -5.44 3.88
C ASP A 180 -5.53 -6.67 3.58
N MET A 181 -5.20 -7.79 4.21
CA MET A 181 -5.83 -9.09 3.97
C MET A 181 -6.50 -9.71 5.22
N ALA A 182 -6.61 -8.95 6.33
CA ALA A 182 -7.19 -9.46 7.56
C ALA A 182 -8.71 -9.69 7.47
N GLU A 183 -9.20 -10.70 8.18
CA GLU A 183 -10.56 -11.28 8.11
C GLU A 183 -11.72 -10.27 8.18
N GLY A 184 -11.56 -9.14 8.90
CA GLY A 184 -12.60 -8.13 9.05
C GLY A 184 -13.09 -7.58 7.72
N ARG A 185 -12.28 -7.75 6.66
CA ARG A 185 -12.54 -7.25 5.30
C ARG A 185 -13.20 -8.27 4.38
N ALA A 186 -13.08 -9.56 4.67
CA ALA A 186 -13.66 -10.65 3.88
C ALA A 186 -15.04 -11.10 4.38
N ARG A 187 -15.44 -10.64 5.57
CA ARG A 187 -16.66 -11.08 6.25
C ARG A 187 -17.95 -10.69 5.51
N MET A 188 -18.06 -9.44 5.07
CA MET A 188 -19.26 -8.98 4.36
C MET A 188 -19.51 -9.73 3.04
N PRO A 189 -18.53 -9.89 2.13
CA PRO A 189 -18.72 -10.65 0.89
C PRO A 189 -19.10 -12.12 1.12
N TYR A 190 -18.52 -12.76 2.15
CA TYR A 190 -18.89 -14.12 2.53
C TYR A 190 -20.33 -14.22 3.01
N GLU A 191 -20.77 -13.30 3.88
CA GLU A 191 -22.16 -13.23 4.37
C GLU A 191 -23.19 -12.96 3.26
N ILE A 192 -22.79 -12.27 2.18
CA ILE A 192 -23.61 -12.02 0.98
C ILE A 192 -23.62 -13.22 0.01
N GLY A 193 -22.93 -14.31 0.34
CA GLY A 193 -23.01 -15.60 -0.35
C GLY A 193 -21.83 -15.96 -1.27
N LYS A 194 -20.73 -15.19 -1.22
CA LYS A 194 -19.50 -15.52 -1.95
C LYS A 194 -18.73 -16.64 -1.22
N ASN A 195 -19.00 -17.87 -1.62
CA ASN A 195 -18.40 -19.08 -1.06
C ASN A 195 -17.29 -19.67 -1.96
N ASP A 196 -16.28 -18.86 -2.32
CA ASP A 196 -15.11 -19.33 -3.06
C ASP A 196 -13.87 -19.48 -2.16
N ILE A 197 -12.82 -20.12 -2.68
CA ILE A 197 -11.57 -20.36 -1.97
C ILE A 197 -10.88 -19.05 -1.56
N HIS A 198 -11.12 -17.95 -2.27
CA HIS A 198 -10.56 -16.64 -1.95
C HIS A 198 -11.22 -16.05 -0.71
N ALA A 199 -12.55 -16.12 -0.61
CA ALA A 199 -13.27 -15.70 0.60
C ALA A 199 -12.87 -16.55 1.82
N LEU A 200 -12.80 -17.88 1.66
CA LEU A 200 -12.43 -18.79 2.76
C LEU A 200 -10.99 -18.56 3.24
N SER A 201 -10.04 -18.37 2.32
CA SER A 201 -8.64 -18.10 2.68
C SER A 201 -8.46 -16.74 3.34
N ALA A 202 -9.20 -15.71 2.92
CA ALA A 202 -9.18 -14.40 3.56
C ALA A 202 -9.75 -14.42 4.97
N LEU A 203 -10.79 -15.21 5.23
CA LEU A 203 -11.33 -15.42 6.59
C LEU A 203 -10.35 -16.14 7.52
N ALA A 204 -9.35 -16.85 6.99
CA ALA A 204 -8.33 -17.50 7.81
C ALA A 204 -7.27 -16.53 8.34
N ILE A 205 -7.12 -15.33 7.76
CA ILE A 205 -6.11 -14.35 8.20
C ILE A 205 -6.66 -13.53 9.37
N ARG A 206 -6.06 -13.64 10.56
CA ARG A 206 -6.45 -12.85 11.74
C ARG A 206 -5.78 -11.49 11.79
N LYS A 207 -4.46 -11.48 11.68
CA LYS A 207 -3.65 -10.28 11.88
C LYS A 207 -2.45 -10.27 10.98
N VAL A 208 -2.07 -9.09 10.54
CA VAL A 208 -0.85 -8.84 9.79
C VAL A 208 -0.02 -7.82 10.55
N TYR A 209 1.28 -8.08 10.68
CA TYR A 209 2.24 -7.15 11.27
C TYR A 209 3.38 -6.84 10.31
N LEU A 210 3.91 -5.64 10.40
CA LEU A 210 5.05 -5.16 9.63
C LEU A 210 6.19 -4.88 10.61
N GLY A 211 7.36 -5.44 10.35
CA GLY A 211 8.53 -5.17 11.18
C GLY A 211 9.83 -5.37 10.41
N PRO A 212 10.95 -4.91 10.98
CA PRO A 212 12.25 -5.22 10.42
C PRO A 212 12.64 -6.69 10.67
N GLY A 213 13.62 -7.17 9.91
CA GLY A 213 14.19 -8.51 10.06
C GLY A 213 15.71 -8.53 10.02
N ASP A 214 16.28 -9.60 10.55
CA ASP A 214 17.73 -9.81 10.54
C ASP A 214 18.23 -10.24 9.15
N ASN A 215 17.50 -11.15 8.49
CA ASN A 215 17.88 -11.70 7.17
C ASN A 215 17.46 -10.80 6.01
N LYS A 216 16.24 -10.26 6.10
CA LYS A 216 15.62 -9.40 5.09
C LYS A 216 15.17 -8.11 5.76
N PRO A 217 15.42 -6.93 5.16
CA PRO A 217 15.10 -5.65 5.77
C PRO A 217 13.65 -5.49 6.23
N LEU A 218 12.69 -6.07 5.50
CA LEU A 218 11.27 -6.07 5.85
C LEU A 218 10.77 -7.50 6.08
N VAL A 219 10.06 -7.69 7.19
CA VAL A 219 9.33 -8.90 7.54
C VAL A 219 7.85 -8.58 7.66
N ILE A 220 7.02 -9.36 6.97
CA ILE A 220 5.57 -9.32 7.12
C ILE A 220 5.15 -10.56 7.89
N TYR A 221 4.57 -10.39 9.07
CA TYR A 221 4.09 -11.48 9.91
C TYR A 221 2.61 -11.68 9.65
N VAL A 222 2.19 -12.88 9.25
CA VAL A 222 0.80 -13.20 8.93
C VAL A 222 0.30 -14.26 9.89
N HIS A 223 -0.63 -13.89 10.77
CA HIS A 223 -1.24 -14.78 11.74
C HIS A 223 -2.57 -15.31 11.21
N MET A 224 -2.71 -16.63 11.22
CA MET A 224 -3.83 -17.34 10.59
C MET A 224 -4.44 -18.38 11.54
N ASP A 225 -5.72 -18.67 11.36
CA ASP A 225 -6.43 -19.72 12.09
C ASP A 225 -6.23 -21.12 11.49
N SER A 226 -5.98 -21.16 10.18
CA SER A 226 -5.77 -22.38 9.40
C SER A 226 -4.79 -22.14 8.26
N GLU A 227 -4.27 -23.24 7.73
CA GLU A 227 -3.33 -23.27 6.61
C GLU A 227 -3.91 -22.69 5.32
N THR A 228 -5.23 -22.62 5.18
CA THR A 228 -5.90 -22.07 3.99
C THR A 228 -5.58 -20.59 3.77
N GLY A 229 -5.20 -19.85 4.82
CA GLY A 229 -4.75 -18.46 4.68
C GLY A 229 -3.52 -18.29 3.79
N ILE A 230 -2.74 -19.35 3.57
CA ILE A 230 -1.56 -19.29 2.70
C ILE A 230 -1.91 -18.87 1.26
N PHE A 231 -3.12 -19.14 0.80
CA PHE A 231 -3.56 -18.70 -0.52
C PHE A 231 -3.60 -17.17 -0.63
N GLN A 232 -3.96 -16.44 0.42
CA GLN A 232 -3.87 -14.96 0.39
C GLN A 232 -2.42 -14.48 0.37
N VAL A 233 -1.56 -15.16 1.13
CA VAL A 233 -0.12 -14.85 1.16
C VAL A 233 0.49 -15.04 -0.22
N ASP A 234 0.20 -16.15 -0.89
CA ASP A 234 0.81 -16.50 -2.17
C ASP A 234 0.15 -15.75 -3.35
N GLU A 235 -1.19 -15.69 -3.41
CA GLU A 235 -1.92 -15.16 -4.58
C GLU A 235 -2.20 -13.65 -4.56
N VAL A 236 -2.16 -13.00 -3.38
CA VAL A 236 -2.41 -11.56 -3.25
C VAL A 236 -1.12 -10.83 -2.89
N LEU A 237 -0.58 -11.08 -1.69
CA LEU A 237 0.63 -10.40 -1.24
C LEU A 237 1.86 -10.80 -2.04
N GLY A 238 2.02 -12.10 -2.33
CA GLY A 238 3.16 -12.63 -3.06
C GLY A 238 3.32 -12.04 -4.45
N LYS A 239 2.23 -11.91 -5.21
CA LYS A 239 2.24 -11.28 -6.55
C LYS A 239 2.60 -9.80 -6.50
N LYS A 240 2.12 -9.08 -5.49
CA LYS A 240 2.48 -7.68 -5.26
C LYS A 240 3.95 -7.54 -4.86
N ILE A 241 4.46 -8.40 -3.97
CA ILE A 241 5.88 -8.43 -3.64
C ILE A 241 6.73 -8.72 -4.89
N ALA A 242 6.40 -9.74 -5.67
CA ALA A 242 7.15 -10.15 -6.85
C ALA A 242 7.30 -9.00 -7.88
N THR A 243 6.24 -8.22 -8.08
CA THR A 243 6.14 -7.12 -9.06
C THR A 243 6.46 -5.74 -8.50
N SER A 244 6.89 -5.66 -7.24
CA SER A 244 7.31 -4.40 -6.59
C SER A 244 8.75 -4.01 -6.90
N GLY A 245 9.61 -4.97 -7.26
CA GLY A 245 11.06 -4.76 -7.34
C GLY A 245 11.77 -4.76 -5.97
N LEU A 246 11.03 -4.95 -4.88
CA LEU A 246 11.56 -5.10 -3.51
C LEU A 246 11.57 -6.55 -3.01
N ALA A 247 11.09 -7.52 -3.80
CA ALA A 247 11.00 -8.93 -3.38
C ALA A 247 12.28 -9.51 -2.74
N PRO A 248 13.51 -9.19 -3.22
CA PRO A 248 14.74 -9.69 -2.58
C PRO A 248 14.95 -9.19 -1.15
N PHE A 249 14.19 -8.21 -0.68
CA PHE A 249 14.32 -7.54 0.62
C PHE A 249 13.13 -7.78 1.56
N VAL A 250 12.18 -8.61 1.14
CA VAL A 250 10.97 -8.94 1.92
C VAL A 250 10.93 -10.44 2.21
N GLU A 251 10.63 -10.79 3.45
CA GLU A 251 10.20 -12.14 3.82
C GLU A 251 8.83 -12.10 4.49
N VAL A 252 8.01 -13.13 4.25
CA VAL A 252 6.70 -13.28 4.91
C VAL A 252 6.77 -14.47 5.85
N LYS A 253 6.57 -14.24 7.15
CA LYS A 253 6.55 -15.28 8.19
C LYS A 253 5.11 -15.58 8.57
N THR A 254 4.68 -16.82 8.37
CA THR A 254 3.31 -17.24 8.66
C THR A 254 3.21 -17.99 9.98
N PHE A 255 2.09 -17.81 10.66
CA PHE A 255 1.76 -18.47 11.92
C PHE A 255 0.36 -19.07 11.81
N VAL A 256 0.21 -20.33 12.22
CA VAL A 256 -1.09 -21.00 12.32
C VAL A 256 -1.37 -21.28 13.79
N GLN A 257 -2.48 -20.76 14.30
CA GLN A 257 -2.87 -20.89 15.72
C GLN A 257 -1.73 -20.48 16.68
N GLY A 258 -1.04 -19.39 16.34
CA GLY A 258 0.07 -18.83 17.12
C GLY A 258 1.40 -19.56 16.99
N ARG A 259 1.49 -20.66 16.22
CA ARG A 259 2.74 -21.39 15.99
C ARG A 259 3.37 -20.98 14.66
N PRO A 260 4.69 -20.73 14.59
CA PRO A 260 5.37 -20.55 13.32
C PRO A 260 5.11 -21.74 12.39
N TRP A 261 4.81 -21.47 11.13
CA TRP A 261 4.49 -22.52 10.16
C TRP A 261 5.42 -22.50 8.95
N VAL A 262 5.42 -21.42 8.17
CA VAL A 262 6.22 -21.34 6.94
C VAL A 262 6.79 -19.94 6.76
N VAL A 263 7.97 -19.86 6.15
CA VAL A 263 8.53 -18.61 5.65
C VAL A 263 8.39 -18.60 4.14
N ARG A 264 7.86 -17.52 3.58
CA ARG A 264 7.71 -17.29 2.14
C ARG A 264 8.65 -16.18 1.68
N THR A 265 9.28 -16.44 0.55
CA THR A 265 10.02 -15.45 -0.24
C THR A 265 9.54 -15.57 -1.68
N PHE A 266 9.59 -14.47 -2.42
CA PHE A 266 9.06 -14.41 -3.77
C PHE A 266 10.15 -14.02 -4.75
N GLU A 267 10.14 -14.62 -5.93
CA GLU A 267 11.04 -14.24 -7.01
C GLU A 267 10.63 -12.88 -7.55
N THR A 268 11.63 -12.01 -7.80
CA THR A 268 11.37 -10.68 -8.32
C THR A 268 11.20 -10.72 -9.84
N THR A 269 10.24 -9.96 -10.37
CA THR A 269 10.04 -9.86 -11.82
C THR A 269 11.01 -8.88 -12.49
N HIS A 270 11.57 -7.95 -11.70
CA HIS A 270 12.48 -6.91 -12.14
C HIS A 270 13.18 -6.28 -10.93
N VAL A 271 14.20 -5.45 -11.17
CA VAL A 271 14.92 -4.72 -10.10
C VAL A 271 14.85 -3.23 -10.36
N ILE A 272 14.52 -2.47 -9.32
CA ILE A 272 14.66 -1.00 -9.34
C ILE A 272 16.15 -0.68 -9.18
N ARG A 273 16.78 -0.20 -10.25
CA ARG A 273 18.22 0.11 -10.25
C ARG A 273 18.55 1.18 -9.21
N GLY A 274 19.67 1.00 -8.50
CA GLY A 274 20.16 2.02 -7.56
C GLY A 274 19.42 2.09 -6.22
N LEU A 275 18.57 1.10 -5.88
CA LEU A 275 18.18 0.83 -4.48
C LEU A 275 19.40 0.25 -3.73
N ASN A 276 20.42 1.07 -3.52
CA ASN A 276 21.56 0.68 -2.69
C ASN A 276 21.15 0.88 -1.22
N GLN A 277 21.52 -0.09 -0.37
CA GLN A 277 21.62 0.17 1.07
C GLN A 277 22.80 1.13 1.25
N VAL A 278 22.52 2.35 1.70
CA VAL A 278 23.55 3.32 2.11
C VAL A 278 24.18 2.85 3.41
#